data_AF-A0A0D0VFC8-F1
#
_entry.id   AF-A0A0D0VFC8-F1
#
_cell.length_a   1.000
_cell.length_b   1.000
_cell.length_c   1.000
_cell.angle_alpha   90.00
_cell.angle_beta   90.00
_cell.angle_gamma   90.00
#
_symmetry.space_group_name_H-M   'P 1'
#
loop_
_entity.id
_entity.type
_entity.pdbx_description
1 polymer ?
#
loop_
_entity_poly.entity_id
_entity_poly.type
_entity_poly.pdbx_seq_one_letter_code
_entity_poly.pdbx_strand_id
1 'polypeptide(L)'
;MPEKNTVGLWSLALLGSQFISVAATPLHVPQVSFAGPSSSLPHGKTFQELMPQNLDDQEMAKLLNQYAPIFKLSKDERYFPSTIDYMLPHYSFIENISGDTYPANHTILTPSHLDTLPLAGAFLFLSIGEPHNPQPFLVEKESQYLYGPAGQVAEVEKRKKLKGRGSIEEPVYGFWVDQNRGVVDLWYWTFYPFNFGKPAARFGILGNHVADWEHLRVRTVDGIPVSVDFNTHEGGRLSAGTVRWEDVEKLQDRPVAYVAMGSHGLGNIFKIVDKTDDEGPIWDSLGNVIPVRYWFDAHDRKRVRHVGEESWRNFKGQWGNKGETDCWWHSILGFCQVVDAPPGPNRDLGVPPECITAPLATEYSTYNFYLSSHAVKWAEEHGITMVQVEQTCARPRRGKDDDDTSVEDIDTWNTKGVIFFNGKDQHSARLPECKGVQSSVRGYRISLCVVDGRCLTTSRERLICSYEPGERGNKPGGAVTVNDIDDWRWKY
;
A
#
# COMPACT_ATOMS: atom_id res chain seq x y z
N MET A 1 -37.23 -15.55 41.94
CA MET A 1 -36.68 -14.41 41.19
C MET A 1 -36.04 -13.47 42.17
N PRO A 2 -34.71 -13.46 42.22
CA PRO A 2 -33.99 -12.18 42.27
C PRO A 2 -32.70 -12.16 41.41
N GLU A 3 -32.28 -10.94 41.12
CA GLU A 3 -30.91 -10.43 40.91
C GLU A 3 -30.02 -10.98 39.78
N LYS A 4 -29.75 -10.09 38.81
CA LYS A 4 -28.67 -10.19 37.82
C LYS A 4 -27.35 -9.84 38.50
N ASN A 5 -26.45 -10.82 38.57
CA ASN A 5 -25.06 -10.61 38.95
C ASN A 5 -24.29 -9.90 37.83
N THR A 6 -23.69 -8.76 38.21
CA THR A 6 -22.58 -8.10 37.56
C THR A 6 -21.32 -8.96 37.69
N VAL A 7 -20.63 -9.24 36.57
CA VAL A 7 -19.27 -9.78 36.57
C VAL A 7 -18.35 -8.69 36.03
N GLY A 8 -17.54 -8.14 36.93
CA GLY A 8 -16.49 -7.17 36.61
C GLY A 8 -15.36 -7.83 35.83
N LEU A 9 -14.96 -7.19 34.74
CA LEU A 9 -13.72 -7.49 34.02
C LEU A 9 -12.58 -6.78 34.73
N TRP A 10 -11.60 -7.57 35.15
CA TRP A 10 -10.42 -7.17 35.88
C TRP A 10 -9.49 -6.31 35.03
N SER A 11 -9.08 -5.18 35.61
CA SER A 11 -8.03 -4.30 35.13
C SER A 11 -6.67 -5.02 35.13
N LEU A 12 -5.97 -5.04 34.00
CA LEU A 12 -4.55 -5.37 33.98
C LEU A 12 -3.74 -4.16 34.47
N ALA A 13 -3.02 -4.36 35.57
CA ALA A 13 -2.09 -3.38 36.11
C ALA A 13 -0.85 -3.26 35.20
N LEU A 14 -0.67 -2.09 34.59
CA LEU A 14 0.60 -1.65 34.02
C LEU A 14 1.52 -1.20 35.17
N LEU A 15 2.55 -2.00 35.43
CA LEU A 15 3.66 -1.59 36.30
C LEU A 15 4.44 -0.49 35.58
N GLY A 16 4.33 0.74 36.09
CA GLY A 16 5.09 1.89 35.62
C GLY A 16 6.59 1.72 35.86
N SER A 17 7.37 1.69 34.79
CA SER A 17 8.80 1.97 34.83
C SER A 17 9.00 3.45 34.51
N GLN A 18 9.56 4.20 35.47
CA GLN A 18 9.97 5.59 35.30
C GLN A 18 11.02 5.69 34.19
N PHE A 19 10.70 6.38 33.10
CA PHE A 19 11.68 6.76 32.08
C PHE A 19 12.42 8.01 32.55
N ILE A 20 13.69 7.83 32.91
CA ILE A 20 14.64 8.93 33.02
C ILE A 20 14.96 9.40 31.60
N SER A 21 14.72 10.69 31.33
CA SER A 21 15.11 11.33 30.07
C SER A 21 16.64 11.29 29.94
N VAL A 22 17.14 10.47 29.01
CA VAL A 22 18.54 10.50 28.57
C VAL A 22 18.55 11.20 27.22
N ALA A 23 19.28 12.31 27.16
CA ALA A 23 19.48 13.10 25.94
C ALA A 23 20.00 12.20 24.80
N ALA A 24 19.30 12.23 23.66
CA ALA A 24 19.66 11.48 22.48
C ALA A 24 20.94 12.07 21.84
N THR A 25 22.07 11.41 22.04
CA THR A 25 23.24 11.56 21.18
C THR A 25 23.05 10.75 19.89
N PRO A 26 23.48 11.27 18.73
CA PRO A 26 23.29 10.61 17.44
C PRO A 26 24.02 9.25 17.42
N LEU A 27 23.26 8.17 17.25
CA LEU A 27 23.79 6.82 17.09
C LEU A 27 24.45 6.70 15.71
N HIS A 28 25.77 6.57 15.71
CA HIS A 28 26.55 6.19 14.54
C HIS A 28 26.34 4.68 14.31
N VAL A 29 25.44 4.33 13.39
CA VAL A 29 25.21 2.94 12.97
C VAL A 29 26.41 2.49 12.12
N PRO A 30 27.14 1.44 12.50
CA PRO A 30 28.24 0.93 11.69
C PRO A 30 27.70 0.42 10.34
N GLN A 31 28.20 0.96 9.23
CA GLN A 31 27.91 0.42 7.91
C GLN A 31 28.59 -0.94 7.74
N VAL A 32 27.79 -2.00 7.60
CA VAL A 32 28.26 -3.32 7.19
C VAL A 32 28.32 -3.37 5.66
N SER A 33 29.43 -3.83 5.10
CA SER A 33 29.60 -3.99 3.65
C SER A 33 28.71 -5.11 3.12
N PHE A 34 27.81 -4.78 2.19
CA PHE A 34 27.00 -5.77 1.48
C PHE A 34 27.78 -6.41 0.32
N ALA A 35 27.57 -7.70 0.12
CA ALA A 35 27.97 -8.40 -1.10
C ALA A 35 27.21 -7.80 -2.30
N GLY A 36 27.88 -7.67 -3.45
CA GLY A 36 27.29 -7.07 -4.65
C GLY A 36 26.04 -7.81 -5.16
N PRO A 37 25.18 -7.14 -5.93
CA PRO A 37 23.90 -7.68 -6.38
C PRO A 37 24.09 -8.98 -7.19
N SER A 38 23.35 -10.02 -6.81
CA SER A 38 23.20 -11.26 -7.58
C SER A 38 22.47 -10.94 -8.88
N SER A 39 23.05 -11.32 -10.02
CA SER A 39 22.61 -10.90 -11.36
C SER A 39 21.66 -11.87 -12.06
N SER A 40 21.06 -12.85 -11.36
CA SER A 40 20.22 -13.87 -11.98
C SER A 40 18.78 -13.85 -11.43
N LEU A 41 17.85 -13.38 -12.26
CA LEU A 41 16.41 -13.53 -12.07
C LEU A 41 16.01 -15.02 -12.21
N PRO A 42 14.86 -15.45 -11.66
CA PRO A 42 14.39 -16.84 -11.74
C PRO A 42 14.11 -17.36 -13.18
N HIS A 43 14.21 -16.51 -14.20
CA HIS A 43 14.15 -16.89 -15.62
C HIS A 43 15.55 -17.07 -16.27
N GLY A 44 16.64 -16.94 -15.51
CA GLY A 44 18.00 -16.89 -16.05
C GLY A 44 18.28 -15.65 -16.91
N LYS A 45 17.34 -14.70 -16.95
CA LYS A 45 17.45 -13.45 -17.70
C LYS A 45 18.15 -12.38 -16.88
N THR A 46 18.93 -11.52 -17.51
CA THR A 46 19.50 -10.31 -16.88
C THR A 46 18.47 -9.17 -16.89
N PHE A 47 18.62 -8.18 -16.01
CA PHE A 47 17.81 -6.94 -16.06
C PHE A 47 17.82 -6.30 -17.46
N GLN A 48 18.96 -6.36 -18.15
CA GLN A 48 19.14 -5.87 -19.51
C GLN A 48 18.23 -6.60 -20.53
N GLU A 49 17.96 -7.89 -20.31
CA GLU A 49 17.09 -8.72 -21.15
C GLU A 49 15.60 -8.53 -20.82
N LEU A 50 15.27 -7.91 -19.68
CA LEU A 50 13.91 -7.49 -19.33
C LEU A 50 13.59 -6.07 -19.80
N MET A 51 14.54 -5.36 -20.41
CA MET A 51 14.32 -4.01 -20.92
C MET A 51 13.29 -3.99 -22.04
N PRO A 52 12.28 -3.10 -21.95
CA PRO A 52 11.36 -2.86 -23.06
C PRO A 52 12.12 -2.44 -24.34
N GLN A 53 11.53 -2.73 -25.51
CA GLN A 53 12.16 -2.29 -26.77
C GLN A 53 11.94 -0.80 -27.07
N ASN A 54 10.87 -0.20 -26.56
CA ASN A 54 10.59 1.23 -26.70
C ASN A 54 11.50 2.04 -25.76
N LEU A 55 12.12 3.11 -26.29
CA LEU A 55 13.02 4.00 -25.54
C LEU A 55 12.34 4.63 -24.32
N ASP A 56 11.10 5.09 -24.43
CA ASP A 56 10.37 5.71 -23.30
C ASP A 56 10.15 4.67 -22.18
N ASP A 57 9.81 3.44 -22.56
CA ASP A 57 9.63 2.35 -21.62
C ASP A 57 10.97 1.90 -21.00
N GLN A 58 12.10 2.04 -21.71
CA GLN A 58 13.44 1.81 -21.15
C GLN A 58 13.82 2.85 -20.11
N GLU A 59 13.48 4.12 -20.32
CA GLU A 59 13.69 5.18 -19.33
C GLU A 59 12.89 4.90 -18.06
N MET A 60 11.62 4.50 -18.19
CA MET A 60 10.79 4.11 -17.05
C MET A 60 11.32 2.87 -16.33
N ALA A 61 11.82 1.89 -17.08
CA ALA A 61 12.43 0.70 -16.49
C ALA A 61 13.72 1.05 -15.72
N LYS A 62 14.54 1.98 -16.22
CA LYS A 62 15.70 2.51 -15.49
C LYS A 62 15.27 3.26 -14.24
N LEU A 63 14.22 4.07 -14.31
CA LEU A 63 13.69 4.83 -13.17
C LEU A 63 13.17 3.90 -12.06
N LEU A 64 12.45 2.84 -12.43
CA LEU A 64 12.04 1.76 -11.51
C LEU A 64 13.23 1.13 -10.81
N ASN A 65 14.29 0.81 -11.55
CA ASN A 65 15.48 0.19 -10.98
C ASN A 65 16.32 1.16 -10.13
N GLN A 66 16.35 2.44 -10.50
CA GLN A 66 17.06 3.48 -9.74
C GLN A 66 16.51 3.63 -8.32
N TYR A 67 15.19 3.62 -8.16
CA TYR A 67 14.53 3.74 -6.87
C TYR A 67 14.04 2.40 -6.30
N ALA A 68 14.60 1.29 -6.78
CA ALA A 68 14.24 -0.07 -6.35
C ALA A 68 14.33 -0.19 -4.81
N PRO A 69 13.27 -0.56 -4.08
CA PRO A 69 13.29 -0.59 -2.63
C PRO A 69 14.22 -1.67 -2.05
N ILE A 70 14.60 -1.48 -0.80
CA ILE A 70 15.29 -2.49 0.01
C ILE A 70 14.31 -2.94 1.07
N PHE A 71 13.96 -4.22 1.06
CA PHE A 71 13.07 -4.78 2.08
C PHE A 71 13.86 -5.42 3.20
N LYS A 72 13.48 -5.14 4.43
CA LYS A 72 14.00 -5.76 5.64
C LYS A 72 12.93 -6.68 6.22
N LEU A 73 13.29 -7.94 6.41
CA LEU A 73 12.42 -8.96 7.00
C LEU A 73 12.87 -9.27 8.43
N SER A 74 11.95 -9.83 9.23
CA SER A 74 12.30 -10.37 10.54
C SER A 74 13.17 -11.63 10.42
N LYS A 75 14.05 -11.87 11.40
CA LYS A 75 14.84 -13.12 11.48
C LYS A 75 13.95 -14.34 11.74
N ASP A 76 12.79 -14.08 12.33
CA ASP A 76 11.78 -15.09 12.67
C ASP A 76 10.80 -15.32 11.50
N GLU A 77 10.99 -14.64 10.35
CA GLU A 77 10.17 -14.86 9.16
C GLU A 77 10.27 -16.31 8.66
N ARG A 78 9.12 -16.88 8.33
CA ARG A 78 8.98 -18.24 7.78
C ARG A 78 8.33 -18.24 6.40
N TYR A 79 7.52 -17.24 6.08
CA TYR A 79 6.79 -17.12 4.84
C TYR A 79 7.50 -16.09 3.96
N PHE A 80 8.41 -16.57 3.12
CA PHE A 80 9.25 -15.71 2.29
C PHE A 80 8.57 -15.36 0.96
N PRO A 81 8.99 -14.24 0.31
CA PRO A 81 8.45 -13.88 -0.99
C PRO A 81 8.76 -14.97 -2.03
N SER A 82 8.03 -14.92 -3.14
CA SER A 82 8.12 -15.86 -4.25
C SER A 82 7.67 -15.21 -5.57
N THR A 83 7.56 -16.02 -6.62
CA THR A 83 6.99 -15.63 -7.92
C THR A 83 5.65 -16.31 -8.17
N ILE A 84 4.90 -15.75 -9.11
CA ILE A 84 3.70 -16.42 -9.61
C ILE A 84 4.01 -17.78 -10.25
N ASP A 85 5.15 -17.91 -10.93
CA ASP A 85 5.61 -19.15 -11.57
C ASP A 85 5.84 -20.27 -10.55
N TYR A 86 6.32 -19.89 -9.37
CA TYR A 86 6.49 -20.82 -8.26
C TYR A 86 5.15 -21.31 -7.74
N MET A 87 4.14 -20.45 -7.65
CA MET A 87 2.84 -20.79 -7.05
C MET A 87 1.86 -21.46 -8.02
N LEU A 88 1.87 -21.09 -9.31
CA LEU A 88 0.92 -21.59 -10.31
C LEU A 88 0.81 -23.14 -10.40
N PRO A 89 1.91 -23.92 -10.29
CA PRO A 89 1.84 -25.38 -10.28
C PRO A 89 1.15 -25.98 -9.06
N HIS A 90 0.98 -25.22 -7.98
CA HIS A 90 0.41 -25.71 -6.72
C HIS A 90 -1.11 -25.55 -6.64
N TYR A 91 -1.72 -24.70 -7.47
CA TYR A 91 -3.17 -24.58 -7.51
C TYR A 91 -3.81 -25.86 -8.05
N SER A 92 -4.64 -26.51 -7.25
CA SER A 92 -5.21 -27.83 -7.56
C SER A 92 -6.65 -27.77 -8.05
N PHE A 93 -7.37 -26.67 -7.79
CA PHE A 93 -8.71 -26.41 -8.32
C PHE A 93 -8.99 -24.91 -8.46
N ILE A 94 -10.04 -24.59 -9.21
CA ILE A 94 -10.62 -23.25 -9.32
C ILE A 94 -11.97 -23.28 -8.63
N GLU A 95 -12.23 -22.32 -7.76
CA GLU A 95 -13.52 -22.15 -7.08
C GLU A 95 -14.19 -20.86 -7.56
N ASN A 96 -15.51 -20.88 -7.78
CA ASN A 96 -16.27 -19.66 -8.08
C ASN A 96 -16.86 -19.03 -6.80
N ILE A 97 -17.36 -17.81 -6.88
CA ILE A 97 -18.03 -17.14 -5.74
C ILE A 97 -19.21 -17.92 -5.14
N SER A 98 -19.86 -18.79 -5.92
CA SER A 98 -20.98 -19.65 -5.47
C SER A 98 -20.52 -20.90 -4.72
N GLY A 99 -19.22 -21.24 -4.76
CA GLY A 99 -18.64 -22.44 -4.14
C GLY A 99 -18.53 -23.64 -5.08
N ASP A 100 -18.82 -23.49 -6.38
CA ASP A 100 -18.58 -24.60 -7.33
C ASP A 100 -17.09 -24.72 -7.61
N THR A 101 -16.58 -25.96 -7.57
CA THR A 101 -15.17 -26.27 -7.78
C THR A 101 -14.93 -26.98 -9.10
N TYR A 102 -13.85 -26.62 -9.78
CA TYR A 102 -13.39 -27.23 -11.03
C TYR A 102 -11.93 -27.66 -10.87
N PRO A 103 -11.53 -28.88 -11.27
CA PRO A 103 -10.14 -29.31 -11.18
C PRO A 103 -9.22 -28.38 -11.98
N ALA A 104 -8.02 -28.12 -11.44
CA ALA A 104 -7.05 -27.27 -12.11
C ALA A 104 -6.60 -27.89 -13.45
N ASN A 105 -6.56 -27.05 -14.49
CA ASN A 105 -5.95 -27.40 -15.75
C ASN A 105 -4.62 -26.64 -15.91
N HIS A 106 -3.50 -27.31 -15.64
CA HIS A 106 -2.18 -26.68 -15.70
C HIS A 106 -1.68 -26.39 -17.12
N THR A 107 -2.43 -26.72 -18.17
CA THR A 107 -2.18 -26.14 -19.50
C THR A 107 -2.73 -24.72 -19.63
N ILE A 108 -3.68 -24.34 -18.77
CA ILE A 108 -4.30 -23.01 -18.69
C ILE A 108 -3.71 -22.19 -17.54
N LEU A 109 -3.44 -22.82 -16.38
CA LEU A 109 -2.84 -22.16 -15.22
C LEU A 109 -1.32 -21.95 -15.42
N THR A 110 -0.98 -21.17 -16.44
CA THR A 110 0.39 -20.77 -16.78
C THR A 110 0.43 -19.25 -16.98
N PRO A 111 1.61 -18.61 -16.89
CA PRO A 111 1.74 -17.18 -17.10
C PRO A 111 1.16 -16.71 -18.44
N SER A 112 1.30 -17.55 -19.47
CA SER A 112 0.83 -17.27 -20.83
C SER A 112 -0.69 -17.40 -21.06
N HIS A 113 -1.40 -18.16 -20.23
CA HIS A 113 -2.81 -18.52 -20.50
C HIS A 113 -3.78 -18.20 -19.37
N LEU A 114 -3.31 -17.69 -18.23
CA LEU A 114 -4.16 -17.44 -17.06
C LEU A 114 -5.33 -16.47 -17.37
N ASP A 115 -5.14 -15.53 -18.29
CA ASP A 115 -6.19 -14.58 -18.70
C ASP A 115 -7.22 -15.15 -19.68
N THR A 116 -7.03 -16.39 -20.14
CA THR A 116 -7.99 -17.11 -20.99
C THR A 116 -9.13 -17.74 -20.19
N LEU A 117 -9.01 -17.76 -18.85
CA LEU A 117 -10.11 -18.14 -17.97
C LEU A 117 -11.35 -17.27 -18.25
N PRO A 118 -12.58 -17.79 -18.03
CA PRO A 118 -13.80 -17.02 -18.23
C PRO A 118 -13.73 -15.65 -17.54
N LEU A 119 -14.04 -14.58 -18.28
CA LEU A 119 -13.95 -13.19 -17.81
C LEU A 119 -12.56 -12.80 -17.27
N ALA A 120 -11.49 -13.40 -17.79
CA ALA A 120 -10.12 -13.28 -17.29
C ALA A 120 -9.99 -13.68 -15.80
N GLY A 121 -10.82 -14.61 -15.34
CA GLY A 121 -10.84 -15.09 -13.97
C GLY A 121 -11.61 -14.24 -12.98
N ALA A 122 -12.33 -13.20 -13.43
CA ALA A 122 -13.22 -12.45 -12.54
C ALA A 122 -14.19 -13.41 -11.82
N PHE A 123 -14.35 -13.22 -10.51
CA PHE A 123 -15.18 -14.06 -9.63
C PHE A 123 -14.67 -15.51 -9.43
N LEU A 124 -13.40 -15.79 -9.75
CA LEU A 124 -12.75 -17.09 -9.53
C LEU A 124 -11.60 -16.98 -8.53
N PHE A 125 -11.37 -18.08 -7.81
CA PHE A 125 -10.33 -18.29 -6.81
C PHE A 125 -9.39 -19.40 -7.27
N LEU A 126 -8.09 -19.11 -7.41
CA LEU A 126 -7.06 -20.11 -7.69
C LEU A 126 -6.73 -20.85 -6.39
N SER A 127 -7.21 -22.07 -6.20
CA SER A 127 -7.27 -22.69 -4.87
C SER A 127 -6.35 -23.90 -4.72
N ILE A 128 -5.85 -24.12 -3.50
CA ILE A 128 -5.10 -25.31 -3.11
C ILE A 128 -5.97 -26.25 -2.27
N GLY A 129 -5.76 -27.56 -2.40
CA GLY A 129 -6.48 -28.58 -1.64
C GLY A 129 -5.70 -29.07 -0.42
N GLU A 130 -4.39 -28.79 -0.38
CA GLU A 130 -3.53 -29.12 0.75
C GLU A 130 -3.76 -28.17 1.95
N PRO A 131 -3.38 -28.57 3.17
CA PRO A 131 -3.46 -27.71 4.33
C PRO A 131 -2.68 -26.40 4.10
N HIS A 132 -3.33 -25.25 4.28
CA HIS A 132 -2.74 -23.94 4.07
C HIS A 132 -1.98 -23.41 5.30
N ASN A 133 -1.43 -24.30 6.15
CA ASN A 133 -0.62 -23.94 7.33
C ASN A 133 -1.16 -22.80 8.25
N PRO A 134 -2.47 -22.67 8.55
CA PRO A 134 -2.98 -21.54 9.34
C PRO A 134 -2.53 -21.61 10.81
N GLN A 135 -2.20 -22.83 11.26
CA GLN A 135 -1.84 -23.18 12.63
C GLN A 135 -0.74 -24.27 12.56
N PRO A 136 0.49 -23.94 12.18
CA PRO A 136 1.52 -24.94 11.85
C PRO A 136 1.81 -25.90 13.02
N PHE A 137 1.54 -25.49 14.26
CA PHE A 137 1.66 -26.34 15.45
C PHE A 137 0.47 -27.29 15.71
N LEU A 138 -0.64 -27.16 14.97
CA LEU A 138 -1.83 -28.02 15.06
C LEU A 138 -2.00 -28.96 13.87
N VAL A 139 -1.25 -28.75 12.79
CA VAL A 139 -1.39 -29.52 11.55
C VAL A 139 -0.26 -30.54 11.46
N GLU A 140 -0.60 -31.83 11.31
CA GLU A 140 0.39 -32.91 11.19
C GLU A 140 1.18 -32.87 9.86
N LYS A 141 0.58 -32.31 8.79
CA LYS A 141 1.18 -32.20 7.46
C LYS A 141 1.15 -30.75 6.96
N GLU A 142 2.33 -30.16 6.84
CA GLU A 142 2.51 -28.81 6.32
C GLU A 142 2.68 -28.79 4.79
N SER A 143 2.14 -27.77 4.15
CA SER A 143 2.42 -27.46 2.74
C SER A 143 3.70 -26.64 2.63
N GLN A 144 4.84 -27.32 2.46
CA GLN A 144 6.18 -26.70 2.50
C GLN A 144 6.38 -25.59 1.46
N TYR A 145 5.71 -25.66 0.31
CA TYR A 145 5.83 -24.64 -0.73
C TYR A 145 5.27 -23.28 -0.27
N LEU A 146 4.35 -23.25 0.70
CA LEU A 146 3.79 -22.00 1.22
C LEU A 146 4.80 -21.12 1.96
N TYR A 147 5.94 -21.69 2.36
CA TYR A 147 7.05 -20.93 2.97
C TYR A 147 7.88 -20.14 1.94
N GLY A 148 7.64 -20.33 0.63
CA GLY A 148 8.44 -19.73 -0.44
C GLY A 148 9.81 -20.38 -0.62
N PRO A 149 10.57 -20.02 -1.67
CA PRO A 149 11.85 -20.64 -1.99
C PRO A 149 12.87 -20.41 -0.88
N ALA A 150 12.97 -19.17 -0.37
CA ALA A 150 13.81 -18.86 0.76
C ALA A 150 13.35 -19.55 2.06
N GLY A 151 12.08 -19.90 2.24
CA GLY A 151 11.60 -20.59 3.45
C GLY A 151 11.85 -22.10 3.48
N GLN A 152 12.38 -22.69 2.41
CA GLN A 152 12.68 -24.11 2.36
C GLN A 152 13.78 -24.49 3.38
N VAL A 153 13.66 -25.67 4.00
CA VAL A 153 14.56 -26.15 5.07
C VAL A 153 16.04 -26.02 4.69
N ALA A 154 16.40 -26.38 3.46
CA ALA A 154 17.79 -26.30 2.99
C ALA A 154 18.32 -24.86 2.95
N GLU A 155 17.51 -23.91 2.49
CA GLU A 155 17.90 -22.49 2.42
C GLU A 155 17.91 -21.82 3.80
N VAL A 156 16.99 -22.20 4.69
CA VAL A 156 17.00 -21.76 6.09
C VAL A 156 18.30 -22.23 6.79
N GLU A 157 18.66 -23.50 6.64
CA GLU A 157 19.89 -24.05 7.25
C GLU A 157 21.17 -23.47 6.64
N LYS A 158 21.15 -23.13 5.34
CA LYS A 158 22.23 -22.39 4.68
C LYS A 158 22.35 -20.98 5.26
N ARG A 159 21.24 -20.24 5.43
CA ARG A 159 21.27 -18.88 6.00
C ARG A 159 21.74 -18.85 7.44
N LYS A 160 21.34 -19.82 8.28
CA LYS A 160 21.82 -19.93 9.68
C LYS A 160 23.34 -20.07 9.80
N LYS A 161 24.02 -20.58 8.76
CA LYS A 161 25.48 -20.74 8.72
C LYS A 161 26.21 -19.50 8.23
N LEU A 162 25.52 -18.51 7.66
CA LEU A 162 26.12 -17.27 7.19
C LEU A 162 26.44 -16.35 8.37
N LYS A 163 27.55 -15.61 8.26
CA LYS A 163 27.83 -14.49 9.17
C LYS A 163 27.11 -13.25 8.63
N GLY A 164 25.99 -12.88 9.24
CA GLY A 164 25.19 -11.71 8.87
C GLY A 164 23.73 -12.05 8.62
N ARG A 165 22.98 -11.08 8.08
CA ARG A 165 21.51 -11.13 7.96
C ARG A 165 20.98 -12.14 6.93
N GLY A 166 21.80 -12.53 5.95
CA GLY A 166 21.35 -13.32 4.78
C GLY A 166 20.63 -12.47 3.74
N SER A 167 20.43 -13.02 2.54
CA SER A 167 19.79 -12.34 1.40
C SER A 167 18.58 -13.11 0.86
N ILE A 168 17.66 -12.36 0.25
CA ILE A 168 16.49 -12.84 -0.50
C ILE A 168 16.69 -12.43 -1.97
N GLU A 169 16.37 -13.33 -2.91
CA GLU A 169 16.74 -13.21 -4.33
C GLU A 169 15.53 -13.16 -5.27
N GLU A 170 14.32 -13.21 -4.72
CA GLU A 170 13.08 -13.18 -5.48
C GLU A 170 12.86 -11.82 -6.17
N PRO A 171 12.26 -11.78 -7.37
CA PRO A 171 12.05 -10.54 -8.08
C PRO A 171 10.90 -9.71 -7.50
N VAL A 172 10.96 -8.41 -7.77
CA VAL A 172 9.87 -7.46 -7.47
C VAL A 172 9.21 -7.04 -8.77
N TYR A 173 7.87 -7.02 -8.81
CA TYR A 173 7.13 -6.57 -9.98
C TYR A 173 6.98 -5.04 -9.94
N GLY A 174 7.71 -4.34 -10.81
CA GLY A 174 7.73 -2.88 -10.86
C GLY A 174 6.78 -2.34 -11.92
N PHE A 175 5.71 -1.64 -11.52
CA PHE A 175 4.76 -1.02 -12.43
C PHE A 175 4.95 0.49 -12.44
N TRP A 176 5.03 1.12 -13.61
CA TRP A 176 4.99 2.59 -13.71
C TRP A 176 3.64 3.09 -14.21
N VAL A 177 3.22 4.20 -13.62
CA VAL A 177 1.95 4.87 -13.89
C VAL A 177 2.22 6.36 -14.10
N ASP A 178 2.11 6.80 -15.35
CA ASP A 178 2.14 8.22 -15.70
C ASP A 178 0.83 8.89 -15.28
N GLN A 179 0.94 10.00 -14.55
CA GLN A 179 -0.16 10.81 -14.02
C GLN A 179 -0.29 12.17 -14.72
N ASN A 180 0.50 12.40 -15.78
CA ASN A 180 0.75 13.68 -16.46
C ASN A 180 1.60 14.66 -15.65
N ARG A 181 2.03 15.76 -16.30
CA ARG A 181 2.83 16.85 -15.70
C ARG A 181 4.11 16.38 -15.02
N GLY A 182 4.77 15.38 -15.61
CA GLY A 182 6.00 14.81 -15.07
C GLY A 182 5.80 13.96 -13.81
N VAL A 183 4.56 13.76 -13.36
CA VAL A 183 4.27 12.93 -12.20
C VAL A 183 4.22 11.47 -12.63
N VAL A 184 5.12 10.65 -12.08
CA VAL A 184 5.14 9.20 -12.32
C VAL A 184 5.13 8.46 -10.99
N ASP A 185 4.15 7.58 -10.85
CA ASP A 185 4.02 6.66 -9.73
C ASP A 185 4.71 5.33 -10.06
N LEU A 186 5.71 4.95 -9.26
CA LEU A 186 6.47 3.72 -9.35
C LEU A 186 5.98 2.74 -8.28
N TRP A 187 5.21 1.74 -8.69
CA TRP A 187 4.67 0.73 -7.79
C TRP A 187 5.59 -0.48 -7.77
N TYR A 188 5.94 -0.94 -6.57
CA TYR A 188 6.75 -2.12 -6.35
C TYR A 188 5.89 -3.16 -5.66
N TRP A 189 5.47 -4.17 -6.41
CA TRP A 189 4.62 -5.26 -5.93
C TRP A 189 5.45 -6.49 -5.60
N THR A 190 5.18 -7.07 -4.44
CA THR A 190 5.82 -8.25 -3.89
C THR A 190 4.78 -9.34 -3.73
N PHE A 191 5.16 -10.58 -4.05
CA PHE A 191 4.27 -11.73 -3.97
C PHE A 191 4.77 -12.72 -2.92
N TYR A 192 3.87 -13.25 -2.11
CA TYR A 192 4.17 -14.31 -1.14
C TYR A 192 3.21 -15.48 -1.40
N PRO A 193 3.65 -16.75 -1.26
CA PRO A 193 2.75 -17.90 -1.42
C PRO A 193 1.66 -18.01 -0.34
N PHE A 194 1.84 -17.34 0.78
CA PHE A 194 0.92 -17.41 1.91
C PHE A 194 1.06 -16.19 2.81
N ASN A 195 -0.05 -15.66 3.31
CA ASN A 195 -0.10 -14.68 4.39
C ASN A 195 -0.46 -15.37 5.69
N PHE A 196 0.44 -15.30 6.67
CA PHE A 196 0.22 -15.76 8.02
C PHE A 196 -0.31 -14.62 8.89
N GLY A 197 -1.55 -14.77 9.32
CA GLY A 197 -2.30 -13.76 10.04
C GLY A 197 -1.75 -13.46 11.44
N LYS A 198 -2.54 -12.75 12.25
CA LYS A 198 -2.13 -12.34 13.61
C LYS A 198 -2.76 -13.19 14.71
N PRO A 199 -2.02 -13.48 15.80
CA PRO A 199 -2.60 -14.12 16.98
C PRO A 199 -3.73 -13.27 17.57
N ALA A 200 -4.92 -13.85 17.67
CA ALA A 200 -6.13 -13.26 18.22
C ALA A 200 -6.59 -14.04 19.46
N ALA A 201 -5.75 -14.02 20.51
CA ALA A 201 -6.04 -14.65 21.81
C ALA A 201 -6.64 -16.07 21.67
N ARG A 202 -7.86 -16.28 22.20
CA ARG A 202 -8.55 -17.59 22.19
C ARG A 202 -9.04 -18.05 20.82
N PHE A 203 -8.93 -17.23 19.78
CA PHE A 203 -9.42 -17.53 18.43
C PHE A 203 -8.32 -18.09 17.50
N GLY A 204 -7.08 -18.19 18.00
CA GLY A 204 -5.94 -18.66 17.21
C GLY A 204 -5.35 -17.54 16.35
N ILE A 205 -4.79 -17.87 15.18
CA ILE A 205 -4.25 -16.93 14.21
C ILE A 205 -5.35 -16.63 13.20
N LEU A 206 -5.69 -15.36 13.03
CA LEU A 206 -6.77 -14.92 12.14
C LEU A 206 -6.23 -14.07 11.00
N GLY A 207 -6.91 -14.12 9.85
CA GLY A 207 -6.53 -13.39 8.64
C GLY A 207 -5.52 -14.13 7.77
N ASN A 208 -5.44 -15.45 7.89
CA ASN A 208 -4.60 -16.24 6.99
C ASN A 208 -5.22 -16.28 5.59
N HIS A 209 -4.39 -16.25 4.55
CA HIS A 209 -4.87 -16.52 3.20
C HIS A 209 -3.76 -17.07 2.33
N VAL A 210 -4.16 -17.92 1.38
CA VAL A 210 -3.27 -18.45 0.34
C VAL A 210 -2.95 -17.34 -0.63
N ALA A 211 -1.67 -17.21 -0.92
CA ALA A 211 -1.00 -16.12 -1.58
C ALA A 211 -1.25 -14.73 -1.02
N ASP A 212 -0.32 -13.83 -1.28
CA ASP A 212 -0.37 -12.46 -0.82
C ASP A 212 0.29 -11.52 -1.82
N TRP A 213 -0.29 -10.35 -1.96
CA TRP A 213 0.18 -9.29 -2.84
C TRP A 213 0.27 -8.00 -2.06
N GLU A 214 1.50 -7.62 -1.74
CA GLU A 214 1.80 -6.39 -1.01
C GLU A 214 2.54 -5.42 -1.93
N HIS A 215 2.45 -4.12 -1.65
CA HIS A 215 3.08 -3.12 -2.48
C HIS A 215 3.42 -1.82 -1.76
N LEU A 216 4.41 -1.12 -2.29
CA LEU A 216 4.68 0.28 -1.98
C LEU A 216 4.72 1.10 -3.27
N ARG A 217 4.52 2.40 -3.13
CA ARG A 217 4.61 3.34 -4.26
C ARG A 217 5.63 4.42 -3.98
N VAL A 218 6.60 4.59 -4.85
CA VAL A 218 7.46 5.77 -4.89
C VAL A 218 6.86 6.74 -5.90
N ARG A 219 6.53 7.95 -5.47
CA ARG A 219 6.06 9.01 -6.38
C ARG A 219 7.20 9.91 -6.77
N THR A 220 7.30 10.19 -8.07
CA THR A 220 8.28 11.12 -8.64
C THR A 220 7.62 12.30 -9.33
N VAL A 221 8.32 13.43 -9.38
CA VAL A 221 8.01 14.61 -10.20
C VAL A 221 9.24 14.88 -11.03
N ASP A 222 9.11 14.80 -12.35
CA ASP A 222 10.20 14.94 -13.32
C ASP A 222 11.39 13.99 -13.01
N GLY A 223 11.08 12.76 -12.57
CA GLY A 223 12.05 11.74 -12.20
C GLY A 223 12.68 11.88 -10.81
N ILE A 224 12.31 12.91 -10.04
CA ILE A 224 12.79 13.16 -8.68
C ILE A 224 11.75 12.70 -7.66
N PRO A 225 12.09 11.83 -6.70
CA PRO A 225 11.14 11.29 -5.74
C PRO A 225 10.69 12.34 -4.72
N VAL A 226 9.39 12.39 -4.44
CA VAL A 226 8.77 13.35 -3.51
C VAL A 226 8.09 12.66 -2.33
N SER A 227 7.62 11.42 -2.50
CA SER A 227 7.00 10.65 -1.42
C SER A 227 7.08 9.14 -1.66
N VAL A 228 6.89 8.40 -0.58
CA VAL A 228 6.63 6.95 -0.61
C VAL A 228 5.32 6.68 0.12
N ASP A 229 4.47 5.87 -0.49
CA ASP A 229 3.25 5.36 0.13
C ASP A 229 3.49 3.90 0.50
N PHE A 230 3.54 3.66 1.80
CA PHE A 230 3.63 2.32 2.34
C PHE A 230 2.22 1.85 2.66
N ASN A 231 1.73 0.89 1.90
CA ASN A 231 0.42 0.31 2.13
C ASN A 231 0.59 -0.97 2.95
N THR A 232 -0.13 -1.05 4.06
CA THR A 232 -0.39 -2.32 4.76
C THR A 232 -1.82 -2.72 4.46
N HIS A 233 -2.04 -3.84 3.76
CA HIS A 233 -3.38 -4.37 3.47
C HIS A 233 -4.33 -3.34 2.79
N GLU A 234 -5.62 -3.31 3.15
CA GLU A 234 -6.64 -2.37 2.62
C GLU A 234 -6.46 -0.90 3.09
N GLY A 235 -5.34 -0.58 3.75
CA GLY A 235 -5.13 0.70 4.43
C GLY A 235 -5.77 0.74 5.82
N GLY A 236 -5.63 1.87 6.52
CA GLY A 236 -6.16 2.06 7.87
C GLY A 236 -5.14 2.63 8.84
N ARG A 237 -5.50 2.70 10.13
CA ARG A 237 -4.72 3.39 11.18
C ARG A 237 -3.30 2.84 11.40
N LEU A 238 -3.05 1.60 10.97
CA LEU A 238 -1.74 0.93 11.03
C LEU A 238 -0.97 0.99 9.71
N SER A 239 -1.56 1.54 8.64
CA SER A 239 -0.84 1.88 7.42
C SER A 239 0.17 2.99 7.72
N ALA A 240 1.41 2.83 7.27
CA ALA A 240 2.39 3.91 7.48
C ALA A 240 2.04 5.15 6.65
N GLY A 241 1.30 4.94 5.56
CA GLY A 241 0.69 5.94 4.68
C GLY A 241 1.70 6.67 3.81
N THR A 242 1.31 7.83 3.28
CA THR A 242 2.23 8.70 2.52
C THR A 242 3.26 9.32 3.46
N VAL A 243 4.54 9.08 3.16
CA VAL A 243 5.70 9.66 3.85
C VAL A 243 6.50 10.50 2.85
N ARG A 244 6.90 11.71 3.25
CA ARG A 244 7.73 12.58 2.40
C ARG A 244 9.07 11.91 2.11
N TRP A 245 9.59 12.04 0.90
CA TRP A 245 10.85 11.41 0.51
C TRP A 245 12.00 11.75 1.48
N GLU A 246 12.07 12.99 1.96
CA GLU A 246 13.04 13.43 2.97
C GLU A 246 12.97 12.67 4.30
N ASP A 247 11.77 12.23 4.71
CA ASP A 247 11.52 11.56 5.99
C ASP A 247 11.68 10.03 5.93
N VAL A 248 11.69 9.47 4.72
CA VAL A 248 11.86 8.04 4.44
C VAL A 248 13.27 7.59 4.82
N GLU A 249 13.40 6.44 5.47
CA GLU A 249 14.70 5.80 5.64
C GLU A 249 15.23 5.35 4.28
N LYS A 250 16.46 5.70 3.96
CA LYS A 250 17.07 5.41 2.66
C LYS A 250 18.45 4.78 2.84
N LEU A 251 18.78 3.83 1.97
CA LEU A 251 20.13 3.30 1.81
C LEU A 251 20.52 3.47 0.34
N GLN A 252 21.65 4.15 0.08
CA GLN A 252 22.10 4.48 -1.27
C GLN A 252 21.02 5.19 -2.11
N ASP A 253 20.30 6.13 -1.49
CA ASP A 253 19.19 6.90 -2.10
C ASP A 253 17.98 6.06 -2.56
N ARG A 254 17.86 4.83 -2.04
CA ARG A 254 16.73 3.93 -2.27
C ARG A 254 15.91 3.77 -1.00
N PRO A 255 14.58 3.69 -1.08
CA PRO A 255 13.74 3.60 0.10
C PRO A 255 13.89 2.24 0.79
N VAL A 256 13.96 2.26 2.11
CA VAL A 256 13.92 1.06 2.95
C VAL A 256 12.48 0.81 3.38
N ALA A 257 11.99 -0.40 3.13
CA ALA A 257 10.68 -0.88 3.55
C ALA A 257 10.85 -2.02 4.55
N TYR A 258 10.08 -1.98 5.63
CA TYR A 258 10.04 -3.05 6.62
C TYR A 258 8.83 -3.95 6.35
N VAL A 259 9.06 -5.26 6.33
CA VAL A 259 8.03 -6.28 6.05
C VAL A 259 7.51 -6.82 7.38
N ALA A 260 6.20 -6.70 7.61
CA ALA A 260 5.55 -7.30 8.77
C ALA A 260 5.68 -8.84 8.74
N MET A 261 6.07 -9.44 9.86
CA MET A 261 6.31 -10.88 9.92
C MET A 261 5.01 -11.66 9.65
N GLY A 262 5.04 -12.53 8.65
CA GLY A 262 3.94 -13.38 8.24
C GLY A 262 2.78 -12.67 7.52
N SER A 263 2.41 -11.45 7.94
CA SER A 263 1.34 -10.69 7.30
C SER A 263 1.81 -9.80 6.15
N HIS A 264 3.12 -9.68 5.97
CA HIS A 264 3.85 -8.98 4.89
C HIS A 264 3.54 -7.50 4.63
N GLY A 265 2.59 -6.89 5.34
CA GLY A 265 2.30 -5.47 5.25
C GLY A 265 3.57 -4.62 5.33
N LEU A 266 3.71 -3.72 4.36
CA LEU A 266 4.91 -2.91 4.19
C LEU A 266 4.77 -1.58 4.95
N GLY A 267 5.81 -1.19 5.67
CA GLY A 267 5.79 0.05 6.45
C GLY A 267 7.16 0.62 6.78
N ASN A 268 7.14 1.71 7.54
CA ASN A 268 8.30 2.33 8.15
C ASN A 268 8.40 1.87 9.62
N ILE A 269 9.61 1.72 10.16
CA ILE A 269 9.92 1.08 11.46
C ILE A 269 9.09 1.60 12.65
N PHE A 270 8.63 2.85 12.61
CA PHE A 270 7.88 3.48 13.71
C PHE A 270 6.36 3.26 13.68
N LYS A 271 5.81 2.57 12.67
CA LYS A 271 4.35 2.42 12.49
C LYS A 271 3.85 1.01 12.29
N ILE A 272 4.73 0.02 12.18
CA ILE A 272 4.30 -1.38 12.19
C ILE A 272 4.33 -1.85 13.64
N VAL A 273 3.17 -2.23 14.19
CA VAL A 273 3.00 -2.81 15.55
C VAL A 273 3.51 -4.27 15.59
N ASP A 274 4.51 -4.58 14.77
CA ASP A 274 4.96 -5.94 14.50
C ASP A 274 6.48 -6.04 14.52
N LYS A 275 6.99 -7.25 14.75
CA LYS A 275 8.42 -7.55 14.63
C LYS A 275 8.83 -7.38 13.18
N THR A 276 9.58 -6.32 12.89
CA THR A 276 9.82 -5.88 11.52
C THR A 276 11.30 -5.63 11.21
N ASP A 277 12.13 -5.47 12.24
CA ASP A 277 13.59 -5.60 12.10
C ASP A 277 14.24 -6.02 13.42
N ASP A 278 14.61 -7.30 13.48
CA ASP A 278 15.39 -7.90 14.54
C ASP A 278 16.65 -8.61 13.99
N GLU A 279 17.27 -8.02 12.96
CA GLU A 279 18.45 -8.55 12.24
C GLU A 279 18.17 -9.69 11.23
N GLY A 280 16.95 -9.76 10.68
CA GLY A 280 16.57 -10.75 9.65
C GLY A 280 17.04 -10.45 8.23
N PRO A 281 16.73 -11.33 7.26
CA PRO A 281 17.21 -11.23 5.88
C PRO A 281 16.91 -9.90 5.19
N ILE A 282 17.83 -9.50 4.30
CA ILE A 282 17.66 -8.32 3.45
C ILE A 282 17.30 -8.76 2.04
N TRP A 283 16.25 -8.14 1.51
CA TRP A 283 15.85 -8.29 0.13
C TRP A 283 16.20 -7.03 -0.64
N ASP A 284 17.34 -7.07 -1.32
CA ASP A 284 17.79 -5.98 -2.18
C ASP A 284 17.23 -6.20 -3.59
N SER A 285 16.27 -5.37 -4.01
CA SER A 285 15.61 -5.51 -5.32
C SER A 285 16.37 -4.85 -6.48
N LEU A 286 17.55 -4.24 -6.25
CA LEU A 286 18.32 -3.60 -7.32
C LEU A 286 18.79 -4.62 -8.36
N GLY A 287 18.49 -4.34 -9.63
CA GLY A 287 18.76 -5.23 -10.74
C GLY A 287 17.79 -6.42 -10.83
N ASN A 288 16.80 -6.50 -9.93
CA ASN A 288 15.84 -7.59 -9.82
C ASN A 288 14.38 -7.11 -9.82
N VAL A 289 14.14 -5.94 -10.44
CA VAL A 289 12.79 -5.40 -10.69
C VAL A 289 12.35 -5.81 -12.10
N ILE A 290 11.19 -6.45 -12.22
CA ILE A 290 10.55 -6.77 -13.49
C ILE A 290 9.72 -5.56 -13.92
N PRO A 291 10.11 -4.81 -14.97
CA PRO A 291 9.45 -3.58 -15.35
C PRO A 291 8.13 -3.87 -16.11
N VAL A 292 7.07 -3.15 -15.75
CA VAL A 292 5.73 -3.30 -16.30
C VAL A 292 5.07 -1.96 -16.60
N ARG A 293 4.72 -1.74 -17.87
CA ARG A 293 3.84 -0.63 -18.25
C ARG A 293 2.42 -0.94 -17.84
N TYR A 294 1.80 -0.06 -17.04
CA TYR A 294 0.43 -0.28 -16.61
C TYR A 294 -0.61 0.36 -17.54
N TRP A 295 -0.42 1.64 -17.87
CA TRP A 295 -1.31 2.39 -18.76
C TRP A 295 -0.69 2.59 -20.15
N PHE A 296 -1.51 2.51 -21.19
CA PHE A 296 -1.12 2.91 -22.54
C PHE A 296 -0.90 4.43 -22.60
N ASP A 297 -1.74 5.20 -21.91
CA ASP A 297 -1.58 6.64 -21.79
C ASP A 297 -2.19 7.14 -20.47
N ALA A 298 -1.65 8.24 -19.94
CA ALA A 298 -2.07 8.87 -18.68
C ALA A 298 -3.42 9.61 -18.77
N HIS A 299 -3.88 9.89 -19.99
CA HIS A 299 -5.08 10.68 -20.24
C HIS A 299 -6.35 9.84 -20.05
N ASP A 300 -6.50 8.86 -20.93
CA ASP A 300 -7.62 7.93 -21.03
C ASP A 300 -7.50 6.79 -20.02
N ARG A 301 -6.33 6.62 -19.38
CA ARG A 301 -6.04 5.52 -18.44
C ARG A 301 -6.45 4.17 -19.00
N LYS A 302 -6.13 3.96 -20.28
CA LYS A 302 -6.41 2.69 -20.94
C LYS A 302 -5.37 1.66 -20.52
N ARG A 303 -5.79 0.58 -19.84
CA ARG A 303 -4.88 -0.47 -19.37
C ARG A 303 -4.17 -1.13 -20.55
N VAL A 304 -2.88 -1.39 -20.40
CA VAL A 304 -2.15 -2.23 -21.36
C VAL A 304 -2.71 -3.65 -21.29
N ARG A 305 -3.01 -4.23 -22.45
CA ARG A 305 -3.30 -5.66 -22.53
C ARG A 305 -2.00 -6.41 -22.72
N HIS A 306 -1.64 -7.24 -21.75
CA HIS A 306 -0.44 -8.06 -21.81
C HIS A 306 -0.68 -9.33 -22.64
N VAL A 307 0.38 -9.87 -23.25
CA VAL A 307 0.32 -11.06 -24.14
C VAL A 307 1.53 -11.96 -23.91
N GLY A 308 1.45 -13.21 -24.37
CA GLY A 308 2.53 -14.19 -24.16
C GLY A 308 2.75 -14.44 -22.66
N GLU A 309 4.00 -14.62 -22.23
CA GLU A 309 4.33 -14.89 -20.81
C GLU A 309 3.90 -13.80 -19.83
N GLU A 310 3.42 -12.65 -20.32
CA GLU A 310 2.91 -11.56 -19.48
C GLU A 310 1.38 -11.54 -19.36
N SER A 311 0.67 -12.44 -20.05
CA SER A 311 -0.80 -12.49 -20.05
C SER A 311 -1.41 -12.60 -18.65
N TRP A 312 -0.74 -13.26 -17.71
CA TRP A 312 -1.18 -13.38 -16.30
C TRP A 312 -1.49 -12.04 -15.64
N ARG A 313 -0.82 -10.96 -16.07
CA ARG A 313 -1.05 -9.60 -15.57
C ARG A 313 -2.47 -9.10 -15.87
N ASN A 314 -3.17 -9.74 -16.81
CA ASN A 314 -4.56 -9.46 -17.15
C ASN A 314 -5.57 -10.23 -16.27
N PHE A 315 -5.12 -11.16 -15.41
CA PHE A 315 -5.99 -11.95 -14.53
C PHE A 315 -6.71 -11.06 -13.51
N LYS A 316 -8.01 -11.30 -13.29
CA LYS A 316 -8.90 -10.48 -12.46
C LYS A 316 -9.47 -11.22 -11.25
N GLY A 317 -9.09 -12.48 -11.06
CA GLY A 317 -9.55 -13.30 -9.94
C GLY A 317 -8.70 -13.12 -8.68
N GLN A 318 -8.99 -13.99 -7.71
CA GLN A 318 -8.30 -14.09 -6.43
C GLN A 318 -7.16 -15.11 -6.52
N TRP A 319 -6.01 -14.75 -5.94
CA TRP A 319 -4.80 -15.57 -5.95
C TRP A 319 -4.76 -16.50 -4.75
N GLY A 320 -5.72 -17.41 -4.61
CA GLY A 320 -5.78 -18.30 -3.47
C GLY A 320 -7.21 -18.76 -3.19
N ASN A 321 -7.38 -19.43 -2.06
CA ASN A 321 -8.65 -19.99 -1.62
C ASN A 321 -9.69 -18.93 -1.25
N LYS A 322 -10.95 -19.31 -1.35
CA LYS A 322 -12.05 -18.59 -0.71
C LYS A 322 -11.99 -18.78 0.82
N GLY A 323 -12.33 -17.73 1.55
CA GLY A 323 -12.33 -17.70 3.00
C GLY A 323 -13.46 -18.51 3.62
N GLU A 324 -13.24 -18.90 4.87
CA GLU A 324 -14.22 -19.62 5.68
C GLU A 324 -15.20 -18.63 6.32
N THR A 325 -16.46 -19.05 6.48
CA THR A 325 -17.52 -18.23 7.12
C THR A 325 -18.34 -18.98 8.17
N ASP A 326 -18.06 -20.27 8.36
CA ASP A 326 -18.83 -21.19 9.21
C ASP A 326 -18.23 -21.37 10.62
N CYS A 327 -17.13 -20.68 10.93
CA CYS A 327 -16.55 -20.71 12.27
C CYS A 327 -17.50 -20.10 13.32
N TRP A 328 -17.54 -20.67 14.53
CA TRP A 328 -18.53 -20.29 15.55
C TRP A 328 -18.42 -18.83 16.05
N TRP A 329 -17.27 -18.18 15.85
CA TRP A 329 -17.04 -16.78 16.19
C TRP A 329 -17.25 -15.81 15.03
N HIS A 330 -17.59 -16.29 13.82
CA HIS A 330 -17.76 -15.44 12.64
C HIS A 330 -18.80 -14.33 12.87
N SER A 331 -19.89 -14.64 13.58
CA SER A 331 -20.94 -13.65 13.92
C SER A 331 -20.48 -12.55 14.89
N ILE A 332 -19.33 -12.71 15.55
CA ILE A 332 -18.78 -11.76 16.51
C ILE A 332 -17.69 -10.90 15.86
N LEU A 333 -16.77 -11.54 15.13
CA LEU A 333 -15.57 -10.89 14.58
C LEU A 333 -15.68 -10.53 13.09
N GLY A 334 -16.61 -11.15 12.36
CA GLY A 334 -16.81 -10.91 10.92
C GLY A 334 -15.83 -11.65 10.00
N PHE A 335 -14.90 -12.45 10.55
CA PHE A 335 -13.96 -13.26 9.78
C PHE A 335 -13.51 -14.51 10.55
N CYS A 336 -13.10 -15.55 9.81
CA CYS A 336 -12.57 -16.81 10.33
C CYS A 336 -11.04 -16.85 10.32
N GLN A 337 -10.45 -18.03 10.56
CA GLN A 337 -9.00 -18.20 10.50
C GLN A 337 -8.45 -17.96 9.11
N VAL A 338 -9.18 -18.44 8.09
CA VAL A 338 -8.89 -18.24 6.67
C VAL A 338 -9.86 -17.22 6.11
N VAL A 339 -9.31 -16.22 5.42
CA VAL A 339 -10.08 -15.20 4.70
C VAL A 339 -9.88 -15.35 3.20
N ASP A 340 -10.70 -14.64 2.42
CA ASP A 340 -10.57 -14.62 0.96
C ASP A 340 -9.16 -14.19 0.56
N ALA A 341 -8.56 -14.93 -0.37
CA ALA A 341 -7.29 -14.55 -0.97
C ALA A 341 -7.38 -13.21 -1.71
N PRO A 342 -6.29 -12.42 -1.75
CA PRO A 342 -6.31 -11.10 -2.36
C PRO A 342 -6.30 -11.19 -3.90
N PRO A 343 -6.80 -10.13 -4.58
CA PRO A 343 -6.70 -10.06 -6.01
C PRO A 343 -5.24 -9.81 -6.45
N GLY A 344 -4.94 -9.95 -7.73
CA GLY A 344 -3.59 -9.65 -8.25
C GLY A 344 -3.31 -8.16 -8.39
N PRO A 345 -2.17 -7.75 -8.97
CA PRO A 345 -1.83 -6.35 -9.24
C PRO A 345 -2.69 -5.68 -10.33
N ASN A 346 -3.57 -6.43 -11.00
CA ASN A 346 -4.46 -5.96 -12.06
C ASN A 346 -5.66 -5.14 -11.53
N ARG A 347 -5.39 -4.08 -10.76
CA ARG A 347 -6.36 -3.25 -10.02
C ARG A 347 -6.38 -1.80 -10.54
N ASP A 348 -7.16 -0.91 -9.96
CA ASP A 348 -7.12 0.49 -10.38
C ASP A 348 -5.92 1.22 -9.76
N LEU A 349 -4.77 1.15 -10.45
CA LEU A 349 -3.62 2.00 -10.15
C LEU A 349 -3.87 3.45 -10.59
N GLY A 350 -3.00 4.36 -10.18
CA GLY A 350 -3.11 5.76 -10.55
C GLY A 350 -4.11 6.56 -9.71
N VAL A 351 -4.52 6.04 -8.55
CA VAL A 351 -5.13 6.85 -7.50
C VAL A 351 -4.10 7.82 -6.91
N PRO A 352 -4.51 9.04 -6.48
CA PRO A 352 -3.64 9.94 -5.72
C PRO A 352 -3.08 9.28 -4.45
N PRO A 353 -2.05 9.87 -3.81
CA PRO A 353 -1.57 9.45 -2.50
C PRO A 353 -2.67 9.45 -1.45
N GLU A 354 -2.43 8.72 -0.36
CA GLU A 354 -3.32 8.73 0.80
C GLU A 354 -3.54 10.17 1.32
N CYS A 355 -2.48 11.00 1.26
CA CYS A 355 -2.57 12.42 1.55
C CYS A 355 -1.62 13.26 0.69
N ILE A 356 -2.01 14.51 0.42
CA ILE A 356 -1.16 15.49 -0.25
C ILE A 356 -0.18 16.06 0.78
N THR A 357 1.11 15.98 0.50
CA THR A 357 2.14 16.58 1.36
C THR A 357 2.17 18.09 1.15
N ALA A 358 2.09 18.88 2.23
CA ALA A 358 2.00 20.34 2.13
C ALA A 358 2.72 21.03 3.30
N PRO A 359 3.60 22.01 3.04
CA PRO A 359 4.22 22.76 4.12
C PRO A 359 3.18 23.63 4.85
N LEU A 360 3.40 23.85 6.14
CA LEU A 360 2.63 24.77 6.96
C LEU A 360 2.77 26.20 6.44
N ALA A 361 1.70 26.97 6.64
CA ALA A 361 1.64 28.40 6.34
C ALA A 361 1.18 29.16 7.60
N THR A 362 1.45 30.46 7.65
CA THR A 362 1.27 31.28 8.85
C THR A 362 -0.06 32.04 8.93
N GLU A 363 -0.74 32.28 7.81
CA GLU A 363 -1.91 33.19 7.80
C GLU A 363 -3.12 32.61 7.06
N TYR A 364 -2.89 32.03 5.88
CA TYR A 364 -3.94 31.50 5.02
C TYR A 364 -3.46 30.21 4.37
N SER A 365 -4.41 29.31 4.15
CA SER A 365 -4.16 28.17 3.30
C SER A 365 -4.22 28.59 1.85
N THR A 366 -3.27 28.10 1.05
CA THR A 366 -3.29 28.24 -0.40
C THR A 366 -3.52 26.88 -1.04
N TYR A 367 -4.45 26.79 -1.97
CA TYR A 367 -4.77 25.57 -2.71
C TYR A 367 -4.53 25.80 -4.19
N ASN A 368 -3.47 25.20 -4.71
CA ASN A 368 -3.19 25.17 -6.14
C ASN A 368 -3.54 23.78 -6.67
N PHE A 369 -4.39 23.70 -7.70
CA PHE A 369 -4.86 22.41 -8.21
C PHE A 369 -5.23 22.47 -9.70
N TYR A 370 -5.35 21.29 -10.31
CA TYR A 370 -5.71 21.11 -11.70
C TYR A 370 -6.97 20.26 -11.84
N LEU A 371 -7.73 20.49 -12.90
CA LEU A 371 -8.87 19.66 -13.28
C LEU A 371 -8.44 18.75 -14.45
N SER A 372 -8.82 17.47 -14.39
CA SER A 372 -8.62 16.58 -15.54
C SER A 372 -9.34 17.12 -16.78
N SER A 373 -8.81 16.81 -17.97
CA SER A 373 -9.45 17.13 -19.26
C SER A 373 -10.92 16.76 -19.32
N HIS A 374 -11.30 15.59 -18.79
CA HIS A 374 -12.68 15.13 -18.72
C HIS A 374 -13.52 15.99 -17.78
N ALA A 375 -12.99 16.39 -16.63
CA ALA A 375 -13.67 17.29 -15.71
C ALA A 375 -13.86 18.68 -16.32
N VAL A 376 -12.84 19.21 -17.01
CA VAL A 376 -12.91 20.49 -17.73
C VAL A 376 -13.98 20.46 -18.80
N LYS A 377 -13.94 19.44 -19.68
CA LYS A 377 -14.92 19.28 -20.75
C LYS A 377 -16.35 19.20 -20.19
N TRP A 378 -16.54 18.39 -19.15
CA TRP A 378 -17.83 18.30 -18.47
C TRP A 378 -18.27 19.64 -17.88
N ALA A 379 -17.35 20.37 -17.24
CA ALA A 379 -17.62 21.67 -16.64
C ALA A 379 -18.08 22.71 -17.68
N GLU A 380 -17.39 22.76 -18.83
CA GLU A 380 -17.73 23.63 -19.95
C GLU A 380 -19.12 23.30 -20.53
N GLU A 381 -19.42 22.01 -20.73
CA GLU A 381 -20.72 21.53 -21.24
C GLU A 381 -21.89 21.86 -20.30
N HIS A 382 -21.63 22.07 -19.01
CA HIS A 382 -22.64 22.35 -17.98
C HIS A 382 -22.63 23.81 -17.51
N GLY A 383 -21.89 24.70 -18.20
CA GLY A 383 -21.87 26.12 -17.91
C GLY A 383 -21.29 26.47 -16.53
N ILE A 384 -20.33 25.67 -16.05
CA ILE A 384 -19.61 25.95 -14.81
C ILE A 384 -18.76 27.21 -15.00
N THR A 385 -18.91 28.16 -14.07
CA THR A 385 -18.16 29.43 -14.09
C THR A 385 -17.33 29.64 -12.83
N MET A 386 -17.64 28.91 -11.76
CA MET A 386 -16.99 29.04 -10.46
C MET A 386 -16.58 27.67 -9.93
N VAL A 387 -15.51 27.65 -9.14
CA VAL A 387 -15.10 26.50 -8.32
C VAL A 387 -15.17 26.91 -6.86
N GLN A 388 -15.97 26.21 -6.08
CA GLN A 388 -15.96 26.34 -4.63
C GLN A 388 -14.89 25.41 -4.07
N VAL A 389 -13.99 25.95 -3.25
CA VAL A 389 -12.97 25.20 -2.52
C VAL A 389 -13.41 25.12 -1.07
N GLU A 390 -13.45 23.92 -0.52
CA GLU A 390 -13.85 23.67 0.86
C GLU A 390 -12.69 23.02 1.63
N GLN A 391 -12.12 23.77 2.57
CA GLN A 391 -11.11 23.31 3.52
C GLN A 391 -11.80 22.66 4.70
N THR A 392 -11.39 21.44 5.02
CA THR A 392 -11.83 20.71 6.21
C THR A 392 -10.84 20.97 7.33
N CYS A 393 -11.33 21.56 8.41
CA CYS A 393 -10.61 21.77 9.65
C CYS A 393 -10.95 20.68 10.66
N ALA A 394 -10.00 20.33 11.51
CA ALA A 394 -10.17 19.34 12.56
C ALA A 394 -9.52 19.82 13.87
N ARG A 395 -10.04 19.36 15.00
CA ARG A 395 -9.38 19.49 16.31
C ARG A 395 -9.74 18.29 17.20
N PRO A 396 -8.88 17.90 18.15
CA PRO A 396 -9.23 16.91 19.16
C PRO A 396 -10.37 17.41 20.07
N ARG A 397 -11.30 16.52 20.45
CA ARG A 397 -12.27 16.81 21.51
C ARG A 397 -11.57 16.80 22.87
N ARG A 398 -11.83 17.80 23.71
CA ARG A 398 -11.34 17.86 25.10
C ARG A 398 -12.24 17.00 26.00
N GLY A 399 -11.70 15.98 26.70
CA GLY A 399 -12.44 15.43 27.85
C GLY A 399 -12.20 14.01 28.38
N LYS A 400 -11.30 13.17 27.87
CA LYS A 400 -10.95 11.89 28.53
C LYS A 400 -9.45 11.58 28.39
N ASP A 401 -8.93 10.90 29.41
CA ASP A 401 -7.52 10.59 29.64
C ASP A 401 -6.75 10.14 28.39
N ASP A 402 -5.47 10.53 28.34
CA ASP A 402 -4.52 10.52 27.22
C ASP A 402 -4.19 9.14 26.59
N ASP A 403 -5.02 8.10 26.76
CA ASP A 403 -4.65 6.73 26.38
C ASP A 403 -5.57 6.02 25.37
N ASP A 404 -6.55 6.70 24.76
CA ASP A 404 -7.35 6.09 23.69
C ASP A 404 -7.68 7.06 22.55
N THR A 405 -6.83 7.07 21.52
CA THR A 405 -6.99 7.86 20.29
C THR A 405 -7.97 7.18 19.32
N SER A 406 -9.23 7.00 19.71
CA SER A 406 -10.28 6.52 18.81
C SER A 406 -10.67 7.62 17.79
N VAL A 407 -11.00 7.24 16.54
CA VAL A 407 -11.37 8.17 15.44
C VAL A 407 -12.66 8.96 15.75
N GLU A 408 -13.38 8.60 16.83
CA GLU A 408 -14.64 9.22 17.23
C GLU A 408 -14.47 10.52 18.05
N ASP A 409 -13.23 10.92 18.38
CA ASP A 409 -12.91 12.08 19.23
C ASP A 409 -12.36 13.29 18.47
N ILE A 410 -12.76 13.49 17.21
CA ILE A 410 -12.35 14.65 16.40
C ILE A 410 -13.58 15.48 16.01
N ASP A 411 -13.55 16.77 16.35
CA ASP A 411 -14.50 17.75 15.81
C ASP A 411 -14.01 18.24 14.45
N THR A 412 -14.88 18.20 13.43
CA THR A 412 -14.60 18.75 12.10
C THR A 412 -15.56 19.88 11.73
N TRP A 413 -15.06 20.87 11.01
CA TRP A 413 -15.86 21.95 10.41
C TRP A 413 -15.19 22.44 9.14
N ASN A 414 -15.95 23.13 8.29
CA ASN A 414 -15.48 23.51 6.96
C ASN A 414 -15.41 25.02 6.80
N THR A 415 -14.36 25.46 6.09
CA THR A 415 -14.19 26.83 5.60
C THR A 415 -14.28 26.80 4.08
N LYS A 416 -15.00 27.75 3.48
CA LYS A 416 -15.24 27.77 2.03
C LYS A 416 -14.67 29.03 1.39
N GLY A 417 -14.17 28.90 0.17
CA GLY A 417 -13.84 29.99 -0.74
C GLY A 417 -14.41 29.70 -2.12
N VAL A 418 -14.57 30.73 -2.94
CA VAL A 418 -15.05 30.57 -4.33
C VAL A 418 -14.08 31.31 -5.25
N ILE A 419 -13.67 30.65 -6.32
CA ILE A 419 -12.78 31.20 -7.35
C ILE A 419 -13.42 31.00 -8.72
N PHE A 420 -12.94 31.74 -9.73
CA PHE A 420 -13.36 31.50 -11.11
C PHE A 420 -12.85 30.16 -11.62
N PHE A 421 -13.68 29.50 -12.42
CA PHE A 421 -13.25 28.35 -13.21
C PHE A 421 -12.28 28.81 -14.30
N ASN A 422 -11.12 28.15 -14.39
CA ASN A 422 -10.00 28.51 -15.26
C ASN A 422 -9.67 27.41 -16.29
N GLY A 423 -10.64 26.58 -16.66
CA GLY A 423 -10.46 25.54 -17.68
C GLY A 423 -9.37 24.54 -17.30
N LYS A 424 -8.40 24.32 -18.21
CA LYS A 424 -7.26 23.41 -18.00
C LYS A 424 -6.12 24.02 -17.20
N ASP A 425 -6.13 25.33 -17.01
CA ASP A 425 -5.06 26.03 -16.30
C ASP A 425 -5.16 25.78 -14.79
N GLN A 426 -4.07 26.09 -14.09
CA GLN A 426 -4.03 25.94 -12.64
C GLN A 426 -5.07 26.86 -11.99
N HIS A 427 -5.79 26.31 -11.01
CA HIS A 427 -6.68 27.05 -10.15
C HIS A 427 -5.96 27.35 -8.84
N SER A 428 -6.13 28.55 -8.29
CA SER A 428 -5.53 28.96 -7.02
C SER A 428 -6.58 29.60 -6.12
N ALA A 429 -6.74 29.07 -4.91
CA ALA A 429 -7.64 29.60 -3.89
C ALA A 429 -6.88 29.92 -2.60
N ARG A 430 -7.30 30.99 -1.90
CA ARG A 430 -6.83 31.33 -0.57
C ARG A 430 -7.98 31.30 0.42
N LEU A 431 -7.83 30.51 1.48
CA LEU A 431 -8.82 30.37 2.54
C LEU A 431 -8.18 30.75 3.88
N PRO A 432 -8.95 31.32 4.83
CA PRO A 432 -8.43 31.60 6.15
C PRO A 432 -8.03 30.31 6.87
N GLU A 433 -7.09 30.43 7.80
CA GLU A 433 -6.67 29.33 8.65
C GLU A 433 -7.83 28.68 9.42
N CYS A 434 -7.64 27.42 9.80
CA CYS A 434 -8.43 26.73 10.80
C CYS A 434 -8.17 27.36 12.16
N LYS A 435 -9.10 28.22 12.60
CA LYS A 435 -9.03 28.89 13.91
C LYS A 435 -9.36 27.95 15.07
N GLY A 436 -8.67 28.12 16.19
CA GLY A 436 -8.92 27.40 17.43
C GLY A 436 -7.65 26.92 18.10
N VAL A 437 -7.79 26.42 19.33
CA VAL A 437 -6.70 25.74 20.03
C VAL A 437 -6.57 24.34 19.45
N GLN A 438 -5.34 23.96 19.06
CA GLN A 438 -5.04 22.64 18.45
C GLN A 438 -5.86 22.33 17.19
N SER A 439 -6.32 23.37 16.48
CA SER A 439 -6.98 23.21 15.19
C SER A 439 -5.96 23.02 14.09
N SER A 440 -6.28 22.14 13.13
CA SER A 440 -5.43 21.90 11.98
C SER A 440 -6.24 21.69 10.71
N VAL A 441 -5.59 21.94 9.57
CA VAL A 441 -6.11 21.53 8.27
C VAL A 441 -6.03 20.00 8.16
N ARG A 442 -7.15 19.37 7.83
CA ARG A 442 -7.27 17.91 7.63
C ARG A 442 -7.23 17.52 6.16
N GLY A 443 -7.83 18.34 5.31
CA GLY A 443 -8.02 18.03 3.90
C GLY A 443 -8.82 19.10 3.20
N TYR A 444 -9.09 18.89 1.92
CA TYR A 444 -9.97 19.77 1.16
C TYR A 444 -10.70 19.02 0.05
N ARG A 445 -11.78 19.62 -0.43
CA ARG A 445 -12.56 19.18 -1.59
C ARG A 445 -12.95 20.37 -2.45
N ILE A 446 -13.38 20.09 -3.67
CA ILE A 446 -13.83 21.11 -4.61
C ILE A 446 -15.22 20.81 -5.14
N SER A 447 -15.98 21.85 -5.42
CA SER A 447 -17.30 21.77 -6.05
C SER A 447 -17.33 22.65 -7.30
N LEU A 448 -17.93 22.15 -8.37
CA LEU A 448 -18.10 22.90 -9.61
C LEU A 448 -19.46 23.57 -9.61
N CYS A 449 -19.49 24.90 -9.76
CA CYS A 449 -20.69 25.70 -9.55
C CYS A 449 -20.97 26.63 -10.75
N VAL A 450 -22.26 26.80 -11.03
CA VAL A 450 -22.76 27.73 -12.05
C VAL A 450 -22.84 29.15 -11.48
N VAL A 451 -23.10 30.13 -12.34
CA VAL A 451 -23.08 31.58 -12.01
C VAL A 451 -24.04 31.99 -10.89
N ASP A 452 -25.13 31.25 -10.69
CA ASP A 452 -26.10 31.52 -9.62
C ASP A 452 -25.64 31.02 -8.22
N GLY A 453 -24.45 30.42 -8.14
CA GLY A 453 -23.85 29.88 -6.93
C GLY A 453 -24.22 28.42 -6.64
N ARG A 454 -25.09 27.79 -7.43
CA ARG A 454 -25.47 26.38 -7.28
C ARG A 454 -24.33 25.47 -7.77
N CYS A 455 -23.85 24.60 -6.89
CA CYS A 455 -22.85 23.61 -7.24
C CYS A 455 -23.51 22.33 -7.80
N LEU A 456 -23.12 21.93 -9.00
CA LEU A 456 -23.71 20.77 -9.70
C LEU A 456 -23.05 19.46 -9.30
N THR A 457 -21.80 19.51 -8.83
CA THR A 457 -21.06 18.33 -8.39
C THR A 457 -19.99 18.70 -7.37
N THR A 458 -19.63 17.74 -6.51
CA THR A 458 -18.60 17.89 -5.47
C THR A 458 -17.71 16.66 -5.47
N SER A 459 -16.40 16.88 -5.36
CA SER A 459 -15.41 15.82 -5.30
C SER A 459 -15.38 15.13 -3.93
N ARG A 460 -14.72 13.97 -3.87
CA ARG A 460 -14.31 13.38 -2.58
C ARG A 460 -13.27 14.27 -1.89
N GLU A 461 -13.17 14.18 -0.57
CA GLU A 461 -12.11 14.88 0.17
C GLU A 461 -10.75 14.24 -0.11
N ARG A 462 -9.73 15.08 -0.35
CA ARG A 462 -8.32 14.67 -0.34
C ARG A 462 -7.71 15.10 0.99
N LEU A 463 -7.06 14.16 1.68
CA LEU A 463 -6.41 14.42 2.96
C LEU A 463 -5.09 15.17 2.75
N ILE A 464 -4.63 15.89 3.77
CA ILE A 464 -3.39 16.65 3.75
C ILE A 464 -2.46 16.17 4.86
N CYS A 465 -1.23 15.82 4.49
CA CYS A 465 -0.14 15.57 5.40
C CYS A 465 0.71 16.84 5.50
N SER A 466 0.35 17.68 6.46
CA SER A 466 1.02 18.94 6.73
C SER A 466 2.38 18.73 7.38
N TYR A 467 3.32 19.64 7.12
CA TYR A 467 4.66 19.57 7.70
C TYR A 467 5.32 20.92 7.90
N GLU A 468 6.24 21.00 8.86
CA GLU A 468 7.11 22.18 9.03
C GLU A 468 8.40 21.96 8.22
N PRO A 469 8.78 22.87 7.31
CA PRO A 469 10.03 22.75 6.56
C PRO A 469 11.25 22.55 7.48
N GLY A 470 12.05 21.53 7.19
CA GLY A 470 13.22 21.18 8.00
C GLY A 470 12.92 20.32 9.24
N GLU A 471 11.65 20.06 9.56
CA GLU A 471 11.27 19.12 10.61
C GLU A 471 10.79 17.78 10.04
N ARG A 472 11.21 16.69 10.69
CA ARG A 472 10.81 15.33 10.31
C ARG A 472 9.35 15.05 10.69
N GLY A 473 8.62 14.42 9.78
CA GLY A 473 7.28 13.89 10.03
C GLY A 473 6.16 14.91 9.86
N ASN A 474 4.92 14.45 10.06
CA ASN A 474 3.74 15.28 9.90
C ASN A 474 3.55 16.21 11.10
N LYS A 475 3.18 17.46 10.84
CA LYS A 475 2.97 18.52 11.83
C LYS A 475 1.61 19.17 11.62
N PRO A 476 0.65 19.02 12.55
CA PRO A 476 -0.65 19.67 12.42
C PRO A 476 -0.49 21.19 12.52
N GLY A 477 -1.20 21.93 11.67
CA GLY A 477 -1.24 23.39 11.75
C GLY A 477 -2.46 23.99 11.07
N GLY A 478 -2.76 25.24 11.43
CA GLY A 478 -3.98 25.94 11.04
C GLY A 478 -4.06 26.32 9.57
N ALA A 479 -2.93 26.44 8.88
CA ALA A 479 -2.86 26.80 7.47
C ALA A 479 -1.76 26.02 6.75
N VAL A 480 -1.94 25.81 5.44
CA VAL A 480 -1.03 25.02 4.59
C VAL A 480 -0.88 25.62 3.19
N THR A 481 0.26 25.39 2.54
CA THR A 481 0.42 25.68 1.10
C THR A 481 0.35 24.38 0.32
N VAL A 482 -0.80 24.10 -0.28
CA VAL A 482 -1.05 22.89 -1.08
C VAL A 482 -0.71 23.15 -2.54
N ASN A 483 0.18 22.33 -3.09
CA ASN A 483 0.38 22.18 -4.52
C ASN A 483 -0.10 20.80 -4.95
N ASP A 484 -1.38 20.69 -5.28
CA ASP A 484 -1.99 19.43 -5.70
C ASP A 484 -1.69 19.19 -7.18
N ILE A 485 -0.62 18.42 -7.39
CA ILE A 485 -0.10 18.05 -8.69
C ILE A 485 -0.94 16.97 -9.38
N ASP A 486 -1.88 16.33 -8.69
CA ASP A 486 -2.79 15.34 -9.27
C ASP A 486 -4.04 16.01 -9.85
N ASP A 487 -4.46 15.57 -11.04
CA ASP A 487 -5.73 16.01 -11.60
C ASP A 487 -6.92 15.61 -10.71
N TRP A 488 -7.80 16.56 -10.45
CA TRP A 488 -9.11 16.27 -9.90
C TRP A 488 -9.97 15.54 -10.93
N ARG A 489 -10.44 14.34 -10.55
CA ARG A 489 -11.34 13.48 -11.30
C ARG A 489 -12.55 13.14 -10.43
N TRP A 490 -13.73 13.00 -11.03
CA TRP A 490 -14.98 12.72 -10.32
C TRP A 490 -15.33 11.23 -10.27
N LYS A 491 -14.72 10.42 -11.14
CA LYS A 491 -14.74 8.97 -11.08
C LYS A 491 -13.34 8.50 -10.71
N TYR A 492 -13.24 7.80 -9.59
CA TYR A 492 -12.15 6.89 -9.30
C TYR A 492 -12.79 5.52 -9.16
#